data_AF-A0A0C9T8P8-F1
#
_entry.id   AF-A0A0C9T8P8-F1
#
_cell.length_a   1.000
_cell.length_b   1.000
_cell.length_c   1.000
_cell.angle_alpha   90.00
_cell.angle_beta   90.00
_cell.angle_gamma   90.00
#
_symmetry.space_group_name_H-M   'P 1'
#
loop_
_entity.id
_entity.type
_entity.pdbx_description
1 polymer ?
#
loop_
_entity_poly.entity_id
_entity_poly.type
_entity_poly.pdbx_seq_one_letter_code
_entity_poly.pdbx_strand_id
1 'polypeptide(L)'
;KRKRKDGTATYHFIGYSSLYNFYCFPENVRMRLSQFVILPPYQRQGHGSELYKAIYHYVLTCPAVSELTVEDPAEAFEDLRDRNDLRMLLANEQFMKEGFGTQSVTASHGGGRVQKTKSHTRSAPMGVSRGTMSQGKMGPPVDKAWAEKWRKDLKIATRQFQRLVEMLIMLHLDPADVRRARAFRLQAKERIYRFNFEILAQLEKEERLQKLEETFQSVCEDYTRLLAMIR
;
A
#
# COMPACT_ATOMS: atom_id res chain seq x y z
N LYS A 1 -20.60 19.21 -19.10
CA LYS A 1 -20.99 19.16 -20.54
C LYS A 1 -21.25 20.58 -21.02
N ARG A 2 -20.35 21.20 -21.78
CA ARG A 2 -20.68 22.43 -22.53
C ARG A 2 -21.30 21.97 -23.85
N LYS A 3 -22.62 22.09 -23.99
CA LYS A 3 -23.31 21.80 -25.26
C LYS A 3 -23.14 23.00 -26.18
N ARG A 4 -22.76 22.78 -27.44
CA ARG A 4 -23.01 23.76 -28.49
C ARG A 4 -24.52 23.93 -28.64
N LYS A 5 -24.97 25.11 -29.07
CA LYS A 5 -26.39 25.47 -29.22
C LYS A 5 -27.14 24.57 -30.22
N ASP A 6 -26.44 23.78 -31.03
CA ASP A 6 -26.95 22.90 -32.08
C ASP A 6 -27.26 21.46 -31.62
N GLY A 7 -26.99 21.11 -30.35
CA GLY A 7 -27.25 19.76 -29.82
C GLY A 7 -26.22 18.70 -30.23
N THR A 8 -25.20 19.07 -31.01
CA THR A 8 -24.15 18.14 -31.47
C THR A 8 -23.21 17.77 -30.31
N ALA A 9 -22.94 16.47 -30.13
CA ALA A 9 -21.97 16.01 -29.13
C ALA A 9 -20.53 16.26 -29.62
N THR A 10 -19.71 16.90 -28.78
CA THR A 10 -18.29 17.15 -29.07
C THR A 10 -17.39 16.50 -28.02
N TYR A 11 -16.23 16.02 -28.46
CA TYR A 11 -15.20 15.50 -27.58
C TYR A 11 -14.17 16.58 -27.28
N HIS A 12 -13.80 16.71 -26.01
CA HIS A 12 -12.75 17.62 -25.58
C HIS A 12 -11.58 16.79 -25.07
N PHE A 13 -10.38 17.14 -25.53
CA PHE A 13 -9.17 16.53 -25.01
C PHE A 13 -8.92 17.01 -23.58
N ILE A 14 -8.85 16.07 -22.63
CA ILE A 14 -8.70 16.34 -21.20
C ILE A 14 -7.26 16.09 -20.72
N GLY A 15 -6.59 15.09 -21.30
CA GLY A 15 -5.28 14.64 -20.87
C GLY A 15 -4.87 13.34 -21.55
N TYR A 16 -3.64 12.90 -21.30
CA TYR A 16 -3.09 11.66 -21.81
C TYR A 16 -2.05 11.08 -20.85
N SER A 17 -1.67 9.83 -21.11
CA SER A 17 -0.50 9.21 -20.50
C SER A 17 0.23 8.37 -21.54
N SER A 18 1.54 8.22 -21.38
CA SER A 18 2.36 7.33 -22.20
C SER A 18 2.89 6.17 -21.36
N LEU A 19 2.93 4.99 -21.98
CA LEU A 19 3.43 3.76 -21.37
C LEU A 19 4.52 3.16 -22.25
N TYR A 20 5.58 2.67 -21.62
CA TYR A 20 6.69 2.00 -22.29
C TYR A 20 6.80 0.55 -21.82
N ASN A 21 7.03 -0.36 -22.75
CA ASN A 21 7.14 -1.78 -22.48
C ASN A 21 8.62 -2.18 -22.35
N PHE A 22 9.08 -2.43 -21.13
CA PHE A 22 10.40 -2.99 -20.89
C PHE A 22 10.34 -4.51 -20.92
N TYR A 23 11.31 -5.13 -21.58
CA TYR A 23 11.49 -6.58 -21.49
C TYR A 23 11.74 -7.01 -20.04
N CYS A 24 11.05 -8.06 -19.61
CA CYS A 24 11.17 -8.67 -18.29
C CYS A 24 11.36 -10.18 -18.48
N PHE A 25 12.56 -10.67 -18.20
CA PHE A 25 12.91 -12.08 -18.34
C PHE A 25 11.93 -12.99 -17.55
N PRO A 26 11.53 -14.17 -18.07
CA PRO A 26 11.96 -14.76 -19.34
C PRO A 26 11.22 -14.24 -20.59
N GLU A 27 9.92 -13.96 -20.52
CA GLU A 27 9.10 -13.57 -21.69
C GLU A 27 7.96 -12.60 -21.30
N ASN A 28 8.19 -11.77 -20.29
CA ASN A 28 7.20 -10.82 -19.79
C ASN A 28 7.53 -9.37 -20.16
N VAL A 29 6.60 -8.48 -19.85
CA VAL A 29 6.72 -7.03 -19.97
C VAL A 29 6.62 -6.39 -18.59
N ARG A 30 7.60 -5.55 -18.25
CA ARG A 30 7.47 -4.55 -17.20
C ARG A 30 6.98 -3.27 -17.87
N MET A 31 5.73 -2.91 -17.61
CA MET A 31 5.15 -1.71 -18.21
C MET A 31 5.50 -0.51 -17.32
N ARG A 32 6.06 0.54 -17.91
CA ARG A 32 6.42 1.77 -17.20
C ARG A 32 5.56 2.92 -17.67
N LEU A 33 4.81 3.52 -16.75
CA LEU A 33 4.14 4.78 -16.97
C LEU A 33 5.20 5.89 -17.00
N SER A 34 5.28 6.62 -18.11
CA SER A 34 6.29 7.67 -18.32
C SER A 34 5.66 9.06 -18.14
N GLN A 35 4.86 9.52 -19.10
CA GLN A 35 4.20 10.82 -19.00
C GLN A 35 2.78 10.66 -18.47
N PHE A 36 2.34 11.56 -17.59
CA PHE A 36 0.96 11.63 -17.10
C PHE A 36 0.50 13.08 -17.04
N VAL A 37 -0.45 13.47 -17.89
CA VAL A 37 -0.86 14.87 -18.02
C VAL A 37 -2.37 14.99 -18.03
N ILE A 38 -2.90 15.80 -17.11
CA ILE A 38 -4.26 16.34 -17.17
C ILE A 38 -4.13 17.84 -17.40
N LEU A 39 -4.82 18.36 -18.41
CA LEU A 39 -4.72 19.79 -18.75
C LEU A 39 -5.23 20.65 -17.59
N PRO A 40 -4.62 21.83 -17.33
CA PRO A 40 -4.93 22.66 -16.17
C PRO A 40 -6.42 22.92 -15.91
N PRO A 41 -7.27 23.21 -16.92
CA PRO A 41 -8.70 23.45 -16.70
C PRO A 41 -9.48 22.23 -16.16
N TYR A 42 -8.92 21.03 -16.27
CA TYR A 42 -9.54 19.76 -15.86
C TYR A 42 -8.84 19.13 -14.64
N GLN A 43 -7.87 19.82 -14.03
CA GLN A 43 -7.23 19.32 -12.82
C GLN A 43 -8.17 19.41 -11.62
N ARG A 44 -7.86 18.63 -10.57
CA ARG A 44 -8.60 18.58 -9.29
C ARG A 44 -10.08 18.19 -9.40
N GLN A 45 -10.49 17.60 -10.52
CA GLN A 45 -11.87 17.13 -10.78
C GLN A 45 -11.99 15.59 -10.85
N GLY A 46 -10.96 14.85 -10.41
CA GLY A 46 -10.96 13.39 -10.41
C GLY A 46 -10.47 12.73 -11.72
N HIS A 47 -10.33 13.49 -12.81
CA HIS A 47 -9.91 12.95 -14.12
C HIS A 47 -8.58 12.18 -14.08
N GLY A 48 -7.60 12.62 -13.28
CA GLY A 48 -6.36 11.88 -13.11
C GLY A 48 -6.55 10.53 -12.44
N SER A 49 -7.43 10.43 -11.44
CA SER A 49 -7.71 9.14 -10.80
C SER A 49 -8.44 8.19 -11.75
N GLU A 50 -9.38 8.69 -12.55
CA GLU A 50 -10.08 7.87 -13.55
C GLU A 50 -9.15 7.41 -14.67
N LEU A 51 -8.26 8.28 -15.16
CA LEU A 51 -7.26 7.89 -16.16
C LEU A 51 -6.29 6.83 -15.59
N TYR A 52 -5.81 7.00 -14.36
CA TYR A 52 -4.95 6.01 -13.70
C TYR A 52 -5.66 4.66 -13.53
N LYS A 53 -6.91 4.65 -13.05
CA LYS A 53 -7.71 3.42 -12.92
C LYS A 53 -7.91 2.73 -14.27
N ALA A 54 -8.20 3.47 -15.34
CA ALA A 54 -8.36 2.90 -16.67
C ALA A 54 -7.07 2.25 -17.18
N ILE A 55 -5.92 2.91 -16.99
CA ILE A 55 -4.59 2.38 -17.32
C ILE A 55 -4.31 1.11 -16.50
N TYR A 56 -4.55 1.15 -15.19
CA TYR A 56 -4.29 0.04 -14.30
C TYR A 56 -5.19 -1.16 -14.62
N HIS A 57 -6.47 -0.92 -14.92
CA HIS A 57 -7.38 -1.96 -15.41
C HIS A 57 -6.85 -2.60 -16.70
N TYR A 58 -6.43 -1.80 -17.69
CA TYR A 58 -5.79 -2.31 -18.89
C TYR A 58 -4.57 -3.20 -18.57
N VAL A 59 -3.69 -2.76 -17.68
CA VAL A 59 -2.53 -3.56 -17.23
C VAL A 59 -2.95 -4.91 -16.66
N LEU A 60 -3.98 -4.95 -15.81
CA LEU A 60 -4.50 -6.21 -15.25
C LEU A 60 -5.00 -7.15 -16.34
N THR A 61 -5.65 -6.62 -17.38
CA THR A 61 -6.15 -7.44 -18.52
C THR A 61 -5.05 -8.03 -19.40
N CYS A 62 -3.82 -7.51 -19.38
CA CYS A 62 -2.73 -7.97 -20.25
C CYS A 62 -1.88 -9.08 -19.59
N PRO A 63 -1.99 -10.37 -19.95
CA PRO A 63 -1.28 -11.45 -19.23
C PRO A 63 0.25 -11.35 -19.31
N ALA A 64 0.77 -10.79 -20.40
CA ALA A 64 2.21 -10.59 -20.61
C ALA A 64 2.82 -9.53 -19.67
N VAL A 65 2.01 -8.67 -19.04
CA VAL A 65 2.52 -7.63 -18.13
C VAL A 65 2.71 -8.22 -16.74
N SER A 66 3.93 -8.16 -16.22
CA SER A 66 4.28 -8.60 -14.87
C SER A 66 4.02 -7.55 -13.80
N GLU A 67 4.29 -6.27 -14.10
CA GLU A 67 4.09 -5.18 -13.15
C GLU A 67 4.01 -3.81 -13.84
N LEU A 68 3.33 -2.87 -13.18
CA LEU A 68 3.29 -1.45 -13.53
C LEU A 68 4.27 -0.65 -12.66
N THR A 69 5.31 -0.11 -13.28
CA THR A 69 6.24 0.85 -12.68
C THR A 69 5.91 2.27 -13.15
N VAL A 70 6.46 3.27 -12.48
CA VAL A 70 6.33 4.69 -12.87
C VAL A 70 7.72 5.28 -12.95
N GLU A 71 7.98 6.06 -13.99
CA GLU A 71 9.21 6.81 -14.20
C GLU A 71 9.18 8.10 -13.41
N ASP A 72 10.18 8.31 -12.55
CA ASP A 72 10.44 9.54 -11.78
C ASP A 72 9.16 10.32 -11.40
N PRO A 73 8.23 9.69 -10.64
CA PRO A 73 6.95 10.28 -10.34
C PRO A 73 7.11 11.58 -9.55
N ALA A 74 6.38 12.62 -9.96
CA ALA A 74 6.23 13.82 -9.13
C ALA A 74 5.40 13.49 -7.88
N GLU A 75 5.62 14.20 -6.79
CA GLU A 75 4.92 14.03 -5.50
C GLU A 75 3.38 13.99 -5.67
N ALA A 76 2.83 14.90 -6.47
CA ALA A 76 1.38 14.93 -6.74
C ALA A 76 0.86 13.65 -7.43
N PHE A 77 1.70 12.97 -8.22
CA PHE A 77 1.37 11.68 -8.83
C PHE A 77 1.55 10.54 -7.83
N GLU A 78 2.58 10.57 -6.99
CA GLU A 78 2.74 9.59 -5.90
C GLU A 78 1.50 9.57 -4.99
N ASP A 79 1.02 10.75 -4.57
CA ASP A 79 -0.20 10.91 -3.79
C ASP A 79 -1.46 10.42 -4.52
N LEU A 80 -1.52 10.60 -5.83
CA LEU A 80 -2.63 10.09 -6.66
C LEU A 80 -2.58 8.56 -6.69
N ARG A 81 -1.41 7.98 -6.90
CA ARG A 81 -1.18 6.55 -6.98
C ARG A 81 -1.48 5.86 -5.64
N ASP A 82 -0.87 6.34 -4.56
CA ASP A 82 -1.04 5.79 -3.21
C ASP A 82 -2.52 5.76 -2.81
N ARG A 83 -3.28 6.83 -3.09
CA ARG A 83 -4.72 6.86 -2.78
C ARG A 83 -5.56 5.91 -3.63
N ASN A 84 -5.24 5.74 -4.91
CA ASN A 84 -5.98 4.81 -5.77
C ASN A 84 -5.66 3.36 -5.41
N ASP A 85 -4.39 3.04 -5.22
CA ASP A 85 -3.93 1.70 -4.86
C ASP A 85 -4.44 1.29 -3.47
N LEU A 86 -4.40 2.18 -2.47
CA LEU A 86 -4.96 1.89 -1.13
C LEU A 86 -6.47 1.64 -1.18
N ARG A 87 -7.23 2.46 -1.90
CA ARG A 87 -8.68 2.25 -2.06
C ARG A 87 -8.97 0.91 -2.73
N MET A 88 -8.19 0.54 -3.74
CA MET A 88 -8.32 -0.75 -4.40
C MET A 88 -8.03 -1.91 -3.43
N LEU A 89 -6.96 -1.84 -2.64
CA LEU A 89 -6.63 -2.88 -1.67
C LEU A 89 -7.66 -3.00 -0.55
N LEU A 90 -8.15 -1.88 -0.03
CA LEU A 90 -9.21 -1.85 0.99
C LEU A 90 -10.53 -2.44 0.46
N ALA A 91 -10.83 -2.23 -0.82
CA ALA A 91 -12.00 -2.81 -1.49
C ALA A 91 -11.83 -4.30 -1.84
N ASN A 92 -10.61 -4.84 -1.79
CA ASN A 92 -10.35 -6.25 -2.08
C ASN A 92 -10.57 -7.11 -0.82
N GLU A 93 -11.78 -7.66 -0.68
CA GLU A 93 -12.17 -8.46 0.48
C GLU A 93 -11.27 -9.68 0.70
N GLN A 94 -10.86 -10.35 -0.37
CA GLN A 94 -10.01 -11.55 -0.25
C GLN A 94 -8.63 -11.18 0.29
N PHE A 95 -8.03 -10.12 -0.25
CA PHE A 95 -6.74 -9.59 0.24
C PHE A 95 -6.83 -9.18 1.71
N MET A 96 -7.86 -8.44 2.10
CA MET A 96 -8.04 -7.98 3.48
C MET A 96 -8.30 -9.13 4.45
N LYS A 97 -9.10 -10.13 4.03
CA LYS A 97 -9.39 -11.33 4.83
C LYS A 97 -8.16 -12.21 5.01
N GLU A 98 -7.38 -12.44 3.96
CA GLU A 98 -6.12 -13.20 4.07
C GLU A 98 -5.04 -12.43 4.89
N GLY A 99 -5.01 -11.11 4.74
CA GLY A 99 -4.03 -10.23 5.38
C GLY A 99 -4.25 -10.07 6.88
N PHE A 100 -5.48 -9.77 7.32
CA PHE A 100 -5.77 -9.52 8.74
C PHE A 100 -6.51 -10.66 9.44
N GLY A 101 -6.96 -11.67 8.70
CA GLY A 101 -7.78 -12.76 9.22
C GLY A 101 -9.26 -12.37 9.34
N THR A 102 -10.12 -13.38 9.47
CA THR A 102 -11.59 -13.26 9.41
C THR A 102 -12.21 -12.36 10.50
N GLN A 103 -11.50 -12.07 11.59
CA GLN A 103 -12.02 -11.27 12.71
C GLN A 103 -11.74 -9.76 12.61
N SER A 104 -10.81 -9.32 11.75
CA SER A 104 -10.40 -7.91 11.71
C SER A 104 -11.21 -7.06 10.71
N VAL A 105 -11.92 -7.69 9.76
CA VAL A 105 -12.61 -6.98 8.67
C VAL A 105 -13.94 -6.37 9.13
N THR A 106 -14.49 -6.82 10.28
CA THR A 106 -15.78 -6.36 10.82
C THR A 106 -15.67 -5.31 11.93
N ALA A 107 -14.47 -4.82 12.27
CA ALA A 107 -14.32 -3.77 13.29
C ALA A 107 -14.48 -2.36 12.67
N SER A 108 -15.64 -2.10 12.09
CA SER A 108 -16.14 -0.73 11.94
C SER A 108 -16.48 -0.18 13.34
N HIS A 109 -15.86 0.94 13.70
CA HIS A 109 -16.37 1.97 14.61
C HIS A 109 -17.22 1.51 15.81
N GLY A 110 -16.63 1.45 17.01
CA GLY A 110 -17.43 1.32 18.23
C GLY A 110 -16.58 0.96 19.44
N GLY A 111 -16.44 1.90 20.37
CA GLY A 111 -15.61 1.75 21.54
C GLY A 111 -16.00 0.58 22.47
N GLY A 112 -14.98 0.13 23.21
CA GLY A 112 -15.08 -0.47 24.53
C GLY A 112 -15.52 -1.94 24.59
N ARG A 113 -14.67 -2.78 25.21
CA ARG A 113 -14.87 -3.19 26.61
C ARG A 113 -13.66 -3.99 27.11
N VAL A 114 -12.92 -3.44 28.06
CA VAL A 114 -11.91 -4.16 28.84
C VAL A 114 -12.64 -5.12 29.78
N GLN A 115 -12.54 -6.43 29.52
CA GLN A 115 -13.02 -7.45 30.44
C GLN A 115 -11.89 -7.79 31.42
N LYS A 116 -11.96 -7.25 32.64
CA LYS A 116 -11.11 -7.67 33.77
C LYS A 116 -11.35 -9.16 34.04
N THR A 117 -10.30 -9.98 34.00
CA THR A 117 -10.30 -11.30 34.62
C THR A 117 -9.29 -11.33 35.76
N LYS A 118 -9.81 -11.69 36.94
CA LYS A 118 -9.05 -11.87 38.18
C LYS A 118 -8.24 -13.16 38.09
N SER A 119 -7.05 -13.13 38.68
CA SER A 119 -6.21 -14.28 38.99
C SER A 119 -6.92 -15.24 39.97
N HIS A 120 -6.79 -16.54 39.74
CA HIS A 120 -6.48 -17.51 40.80
C HIS A 120 -5.95 -18.82 40.20
N THR A 121 -4.99 -19.38 40.92
CA THR A 121 -4.23 -20.60 40.70
C THR A 121 -5.09 -21.86 40.72
N ARG A 122 -4.79 -22.83 39.83
CA ARG A 122 -4.44 -24.22 40.19
C ARG A 122 -4.19 -25.10 38.97
N SER A 123 -3.18 -25.94 39.11
CA SER A 123 -2.67 -26.96 38.20
C SER A 123 -3.56 -28.21 38.14
N ALA A 124 -3.92 -28.64 36.93
CA ALA A 124 -4.11 -30.05 36.56
C ALA A 124 -4.08 -30.21 35.02
N PRO A 125 -3.66 -31.37 34.49
CA PRO A 125 -3.28 -31.55 33.09
C PRO A 125 -4.41 -32.17 32.27
N MET A 126 -4.50 -31.77 30.99
CA MET A 126 -5.03 -32.50 29.83
C MET A 126 -5.75 -31.54 28.89
N GLY A 127 -5.50 -31.71 27.60
CA GLY A 127 -6.51 -31.44 26.59
C GLY A 127 -6.25 -30.23 25.71
N VAL A 128 -6.35 -30.53 24.42
CA VAL A 128 -6.75 -29.62 23.36
C VAL A 128 -5.65 -28.63 22.97
N SER A 129 -4.91 -29.03 21.93
CA SER A 129 -4.33 -28.10 20.97
C SER A 129 -5.37 -27.02 20.69
N ARG A 130 -5.20 -25.85 21.33
CA ARG A 130 -5.88 -24.63 20.94
C ARG A 130 -5.54 -24.47 19.47
N GLY A 131 -6.51 -24.76 18.61
CA GLY A 131 -6.39 -24.52 17.19
C GLY A 131 -5.82 -23.12 17.02
N THR A 132 -4.62 -23.05 16.45
CA THR A 132 -3.94 -21.79 16.19
C THR A 132 -4.87 -21.00 15.30
N MET A 133 -5.66 -20.09 15.88
CA MET A 133 -6.51 -19.18 15.13
C MET A 133 -5.60 -18.50 14.12
N SER A 134 -5.90 -18.65 12.82
CA SER A 134 -4.98 -18.27 11.76
C SER A 134 -4.66 -16.78 11.88
N GLN A 135 -3.49 -16.47 12.46
CA GLN A 135 -2.95 -15.13 12.49
C GLN A 135 -2.90 -14.63 11.03
N GLY A 136 -3.47 -13.45 10.77
CA GLY A 136 -3.45 -12.85 9.43
C GLY A 136 -2.02 -12.69 8.90
N LYS A 137 -1.85 -12.81 7.59
CA LYS A 137 -0.52 -12.83 6.94
C LYS A 137 0.16 -11.46 6.78
N MET A 138 -0.55 -10.37 7.09
CA MET A 138 -0.08 -8.99 7.02
C MET A 138 0.40 -8.45 8.38
N GLY A 139 0.45 -9.26 9.44
CA GLY A 139 1.08 -8.83 10.70
C GLY A 139 2.59 -8.62 10.54
N PRO A 140 3.23 -7.66 11.23
CA PRO A 140 4.67 -7.47 11.13
C PRO A 140 5.44 -8.59 11.88
N PRO A 141 6.46 -9.24 11.27
CA PRO A 141 6.87 -9.11 9.88
C PRO A 141 5.91 -9.82 8.92
N VAL A 142 5.58 -9.14 7.82
CA VAL A 142 4.64 -9.64 6.81
C VAL A 142 5.13 -10.96 6.21
N ASP A 143 4.20 -11.89 5.98
CA ASP A 143 4.49 -13.13 5.26
C ASP A 143 4.94 -12.82 3.83
N LYS A 144 6.21 -13.11 3.54
CA LYS A 144 6.85 -12.73 2.28
C LYS A 144 6.26 -13.44 1.07
N ALA A 145 5.87 -14.71 1.20
CA ALA A 145 5.35 -15.48 0.08
C ALA A 145 3.94 -15.03 -0.29
N TRP A 146 3.11 -14.75 0.72
CA TRP A 146 1.78 -14.17 0.55
C TRP A 146 1.83 -12.77 -0.03
N ALA A 147 2.73 -11.92 0.49
CA ALA A 147 2.94 -10.57 -0.04
C ALA A 147 3.38 -10.62 -1.51
N GLU A 148 4.34 -11.48 -1.86
CA GLU A 148 4.84 -11.59 -3.23
C GLU A 148 3.78 -12.15 -4.19
N LYS A 149 2.94 -13.08 -3.74
CA LYS A 149 1.80 -13.57 -4.52
C LYS A 149 0.85 -12.41 -4.88
N TRP A 150 0.35 -11.69 -3.87
CA TRP A 150 -0.58 -10.58 -4.11
C TRP A 150 0.03 -9.45 -4.92
N ARG A 151 1.31 -9.15 -4.71
CA ARG A 151 2.04 -8.17 -5.51
C ARG A 151 2.01 -8.53 -7.00
N LYS A 152 2.29 -9.80 -7.34
CA LYS A 152 2.26 -10.30 -8.73
C LYS A 152 0.85 -10.32 -9.29
N ASP A 153 -0.12 -10.83 -8.54
CA ASP A 153 -1.52 -10.93 -8.97
C ASP A 153 -2.10 -9.53 -9.28
N LEU A 154 -1.71 -8.52 -8.50
CA LEU A 154 -2.11 -7.13 -8.69
C LEU A 154 -1.19 -6.37 -9.65
N LYS A 155 -0.07 -6.95 -10.11
CA LYS A 155 0.91 -6.29 -10.99
C LYS A 155 1.46 -4.98 -10.42
N ILE A 156 1.66 -4.91 -9.11
CA ILE A 156 2.19 -3.71 -8.43
C ILE A 156 3.71 -3.82 -8.32
N ALA A 157 4.42 -2.70 -8.60
CA ALA A 157 5.86 -2.63 -8.38
C ALA A 157 6.23 -2.87 -6.90
N THR A 158 7.30 -3.61 -6.63
CA THR A 158 7.70 -4.01 -5.27
C THR A 158 7.74 -2.87 -4.25
N ARG A 159 8.38 -1.75 -4.59
CA ARG A 159 8.49 -0.60 -3.68
C ARG A 159 7.12 -0.01 -3.34
N GLN A 160 6.23 0.08 -4.34
CA GLN A 160 4.87 0.57 -4.15
C GLN A 160 4.09 -0.38 -3.24
N PHE A 161 4.14 -1.68 -3.50
CA PHE A 161 3.42 -2.67 -2.68
C PHE A 161 3.88 -2.69 -1.22
N GLN A 162 5.19 -2.60 -0.97
CA GLN A 162 5.71 -2.53 0.40
C GLN A 162 5.20 -1.31 1.17
N ARG A 163 5.16 -0.13 0.53
CA ARG A 163 4.58 1.09 1.13
C ARG A 163 3.10 0.91 1.45
N LEU A 164 2.32 0.34 0.52
CA LEU A 164 0.90 0.07 0.72
C LEU A 164 0.66 -0.87 1.90
N VAL A 165 1.44 -1.94 2.01
CA VAL A 165 1.37 -2.88 3.14
C VAL A 165 1.73 -2.20 4.46
N GLU A 166 2.78 -1.38 4.51
CA GLU A 166 3.13 -0.61 5.71
C GLU A 166 2.02 0.36 6.12
N MET A 167 1.39 1.06 5.16
CA MET A 167 0.25 1.94 5.42
C MET A 167 -0.97 1.16 5.96
N LEU A 168 -1.26 -0.02 5.42
CA LEU A 168 -2.34 -0.87 5.90
C LEU A 168 -2.07 -1.44 7.30
N ILE A 169 -0.83 -1.82 7.60
CA ILE A 169 -0.41 -2.22 8.95
C ILE A 169 -0.61 -1.06 9.92
N MET A 170 -0.12 0.14 9.59
CA MET A 170 -0.31 1.34 10.41
C MET A 170 -1.79 1.63 10.66
N LEU A 171 -2.64 1.47 9.64
CA LEU A 171 -4.08 1.69 9.75
C LEU A 171 -4.77 0.76 10.77
N HIS A 172 -4.26 -0.47 10.93
CA HIS A 172 -4.84 -1.50 11.81
C HIS A 172 -3.99 -1.80 13.06
N LEU A 173 -2.95 -1.00 13.30
CA LEU A 173 -2.07 -1.15 14.45
C LEU A 173 -2.75 -0.54 15.68
N ASP A 174 -2.93 -1.34 16.73
CA ASP A 174 -3.33 -0.83 18.04
C ASP A 174 -2.14 -0.09 18.68
N PRO A 175 -2.26 1.22 19.00
CA PRO A 175 -1.20 1.98 19.68
C PRO A 175 -0.78 1.38 21.02
N ALA A 176 -1.65 0.60 21.69
CA ALA A 176 -1.33 -0.06 22.95
C ALA A 176 -0.45 -1.32 22.76
N ASP A 177 -0.37 -1.87 21.54
CA ASP A 177 0.43 -3.06 21.25
C ASP A 177 1.90 -2.68 20.94
N VAL A 178 2.67 -2.51 22.00
CA VAL A 178 4.11 -2.19 21.93
C VAL A 178 4.90 -3.21 21.11
N ARG A 179 4.51 -4.49 21.13
CA ARG A 179 5.24 -5.55 20.41
C ARG A 179 5.04 -5.39 18.90
N ARG A 180 3.80 -5.20 18.45
CA ARG A 180 3.49 -4.98 17.03
C ARG A 180 4.01 -3.64 16.54
N ALA A 181 3.96 -2.60 17.36
CA ALA A 181 4.55 -1.30 17.03
C ALA A 181 6.06 -1.38 16.82
N ARG A 182 6.77 -2.12 17.69
CA ARG A 182 8.21 -2.38 17.51
C ARG A 182 8.49 -3.17 16.23
N ALA A 183 7.71 -4.21 15.95
CA ALA A 183 7.88 -5.02 14.74
C ALA A 183 7.62 -4.21 13.46
N PHE A 184 6.59 -3.36 13.45
CA PHE A 184 6.31 -2.41 12.35
C PHE A 184 7.49 -1.46 12.12
N ARG A 185 8.01 -0.84 13.18
CA ARG A 185 9.17 0.06 13.12
C ARG A 185 10.39 -0.63 12.52
N LEU A 186 10.68 -1.87 12.90
CA LEU A 186 11.80 -2.64 12.35
C LEU A 186 11.60 -2.94 10.86
N GLN A 187 10.40 -3.36 10.45
CA GLN A 187 10.09 -3.64 9.05
C GLN A 187 10.25 -2.40 8.16
N ALA A 188 9.66 -1.27 8.56
CA ALA A 188 9.78 -0.02 7.80
C ALA A 188 11.22 0.47 7.73
N LYS A 189 11.97 0.41 8.85
CA LYS A 189 13.40 0.77 8.87
C LYS A 189 14.24 -0.15 7.99
N GLU A 190 13.96 -1.45 7.95
CA GLU A 190 14.64 -2.38 7.05
C GLU A 190 14.43 -1.98 5.59
N ARG A 191 13.20 -1.63 5.19
CA ARG A 191 12.91 -1.15 3.84
C ARG A 191 13.66 0.16 3.53
N ILE A 192 13.58 1.14 4.43
CA ILE A 192 14.26 2.44 4.27
C ILE A 192 15.77 2.24 4.14
N TYR A 193 16.34 1.38 4.99
CA TYR A 193 17.77 1.07 4.96
C TYR A 193 18.19 0.43 3.63
N ARG A 194 17.44 -0.57 3.15
CA ARG A 194 17.71 -1.23 1.86
C ARG A 194 17.60 -0.25 0.68
N PHE A 195 16.62 0.66 0.72
CA PHE A 195 16.43 1.64 -0.35
C PHE A 195 17.56 2.69 -0.37
N ASN A 196 17.99 3.15 0.80
CA ASN A 196 19.04 4.17 0.94
C ASN A 196 20.41 3.56 1.27
N PHE A 197 20.65 2.29 0.91
CA PHE A 197 21.81 1.54 1.38
C PHE A 197 23.13 2.22 1.00
N GLU A 198 23.27 2.67 -0.24
CA GLU A 198 24.49 3.28 -0.76
C GLU A 198 24.89 4.52 0.04
N ILE A 199 23.92 5.38 0.38
CA ILE A 199 24.14 6.60 1.16
C ILE A 199 24.40 6.24 2.63
N LEU A 200 23.57 5.39 3.23
CA LEU A 200 23.64 5.05 4.65
C LEU A 200 24.87 4.22 5.01
N ALA A 201 25.40 3.43 4.08
CA ALA A 201 26.61 2.62 4.29
C ALA A 201 27.87 3.48 4.45
N GLN A 202 27.87 4.70 3.89
CA GLN A 202 29.00 5.64 3.97
C GLN A 202 29.03 6.43 5.28
N LEU A 203 27.92 6.50 6.01
CA LEU A 203 27.80 7.22 7.27
C LEU A 203 28.34 6.39 8.45
N GLU A 204 28.84 7.09 9.47
CA GLU A 204 29.18 6.47 10.75
C GLU A 204 27.95 5.87 11.43
N LYS A 205 28.17 4.94 12.37
CA LYS A 205 27.07 4.17 13.00
C LYS A 205 26.04 5.07 13.66
N GLU A 206 26.45 6.10 14.39
CA GLU A 206 25.54 7.00 15.11
C GLU A 206 24.73 7.86 14.13
N GLU A 207 25.39 8.49 13.16
CA GLU A 207 24.75 9.30 12.13
C GLU A 207 23.79 8.47 11.27
N ARG A 208 24.18 7.25 10.89
CA ARG A 208 23.31 6.31 10.16
C ARG A 208 22.02 6.02 10.93
N LEU A 209 22.13 5.76 12.23
CA LEU A 209 20.97 5.45 13.07
C LEU A 209 20.06 6.68 13.21
N GLN A 210 20.65 7.87 13.34
CA GLN A 210 19.92 9.13 13.37
C GLN A 210 19.18 9.38 12.05
N LYS A 211 19.88 9.35 10.91
CA LYS A 211 19.27 9.57 9.59
C LYS A 211 18.18 8.55 9.25
N LEU A 212 18.39 7.30 9.65
CA LEU A 212 17.38 6.25 9.50
C LEU A 212 16.14 6.52 10.36
N GLU A 213 16.31 7.08 11.56
CA GLU A 213 15.20 7.49 12.42
C GLU A 213 14.45 8.69 11.84
N GLU A 214 15.16 9.75 11.43
CA GLU A 214 14.58 10.95 10.81
C GLU A 214 13.74 10.57 9.57
N THR A 215 14.31 9.73 8.70
CA THR A 215 13.59 9.25 7.50
C THR A 215 12.37 8.39 7.87
N PHE A 216 12.47 7.56 8.92
CA PHE A 216 11.35 6.77 9.39
C PHE A 216 10.20 7.65 9.92
N GLN A 217 10.51 8.72 10.64
CA GLN A 217 9.52 9.67 11.15
C GLN A 217 8.80 10.38 10.00
N SER A 218 9.56 10.92 9.03
CA SER A 218 9.00 11.54 7.82
C SER A 218 8.08 10.58 7.05
N VAL A 219 8.48 9.32 6.86
CA VAL A 219 7.64 8.30 6.22
C VAL A 219 6.34 8.05 7.01
N CYS A 220 6.41 8.03 8.34
CA CYS A 220 5.21 7.84 9.17
C CYS A 220 4.25 9.04 9.11
N GLU A 221 4.79 10.25 9.07
CA GLU A 221 4.01 11.49 8.88
C GLU A 221 3.30 11.46 7.53
N ASP A 222 4.00 11.08 6.46
CA ASP A 222 3.41 10.92 5.12
C ASP A 222 2.32 9.85 5.08
N TYR A 223 2.54 8.70 5.73
CA TYR A 223 1.51 7.66 5.83
C TYR A 223 0.28 8.15 6.59
N THR A 224 0.48 8.88 7.68
CA THR A 224 -0.62 9.48 8.44
C THR A 224 -1.40 10.47 7.58
N ARG A 225 -0.70 11.33 6.82
CA ARG A 225 -1.28 12.29 5.87
C ARG A 225 -2.11 11.60 4.80
N LEU A 226 -1.58 10.54 4.17
CA LEU A 226 -2.26 9.78 3.12
C LEU A 226 -3.49 9.03 3.64
N LEU A 227 -3.37 8.36 4.79
CA LEU A 227 -4.47 7.63 5.42
C LEU A 227 -5.62 8.56 5.84
N ALA A 228 -5.31 9.78 6.27
CA ALA A 228 -6.32 10.79 6.60
C ALA A 228 -7.15 11.25 5.38
N MET A 229 -6.64 11.12 4.15
CA MET A 229 -7.36 11.45 2.91
C MET A 229 -8.23 10.32 2.37
N ILE A 230 -8.15 9.13 2.99
CA ILE A 230 -8.87 7.91 2.57
C ILE A 230 -10.03 7.59 3.51
N ARG A 231 -9.92 8.01 4.78
CA ARG A 231 -11.03 8.02 5.75
C ARG A 231 -12.08 9.06 5.37
#